data_AF-A0A8S3FSM0-F1
#
_entry.id   AF-A0A8S3FSM0-F1
#
_cell.length_a   1.000
_cell.length_b   1.000
_cell.length_c   1.000
_cell.angle_alpha   90.00
_cell.angle_beta   90.00
_cell.angle_gamma   90.00
#
_symmetry.space_group_name_H-M   'P 1'
#
loop_
_entity.id
_entity.type
_entity.pdbx_description
1 polymer ?
#
loop_
_entity_poly.entity_id
_entity_poly.type
_entity_poly.pdbx_seq_one_letter_code
_entity_poly.pdbx_strand_id
1 'polypeptide(L)'
;MFLERKDVAGYKAYTAKQNDPKLFRWWGRYFESRGKIEDALGCYRKADDNLSLCRLLCEQDQPAKAIELCSDTGNKAACYHMARYFEKKGDYKQAISYFQQASAISNAMRLCRV
;
A
#
# COMPACT_ATOMS: atom_id res chain seq x y z
N MET A 1 6.50 -0.20 31.28
CA MET A 1 6.99 -0.96 30.11
C MET A 1 6.59 -2.46 30.17
N PHE A 2 5.33 -2.78 30.52
CA PHE A 2 4.86 -4.18 30.66
C PHE A 2 3.49 -4.46 30.03
N LEU A 3 2.83 -3.48 29.41
CA LEU A 3 1.50 -3.66 28.81
C LEU A 3 1.55 -4.11 27.34
N GLU A 4 2.64 -3.88 26.62
CA GLU A 4 2.70 -4.10 25.16
C GLU A 4 2.83 -5.57 24.73
N ARG A 5 3.29 -6.46 25.62
CA ARG A 5 3.52 -7.88 25.27
C ARG A 5 2.26 -8.75 25.35
N LYS A 6 1.25 -8.38 26.16
CA LYS A 6 0.02 -9.18 26.30
C LYS A 6 -0.98 -8.96 25.16
N ASP A 7 -1.00 -7.77 24.56
CA ASP A 7 -2.01 -7.43 23.56
C ASP A 7 -1.77 -8.05 22.19
N VAL A 8 -0.53 -8.35 21.79
CA VAL A 8 -0.25 -8.94 20.47
C VAL A 8 -0.76 -10.38 20.36
N ALA A 9 -0.73 -11.14 21.48
CA ALA A 9 -1.26 -12.51 21.52
C ALA A 9 -2.79 -12.52 21.52
N GLY A 10 -3.43 -11.64 22.32
CA GLY A 10 -4.88 -11.45 22.30
C GLY A 10 -5.39 -10.93 20.95
N TYR A 11 -4.61 -10.06 20.30
CA TYR A 11 -4.88 -9.54 18.98
C TYR A 11 -5.03 -10.61 17.90
N LYS A 12 -4.07 -11.54 17.79
CA LYS A 12 -4.14 -12.61 16.77
C LYS A 12 -5.38 -13.49 16.97
N ALA A 13 -5.74 -13.76 18.22
CA ALA A 13 -6.96 -14.51 18.56
C ALA A 13 -8.26 -13.72 18.27
N TYR A 14 -8.26 -12.41 18.50
CA TYR A 14 -9.42 -11.54 18.26
C TYR A 14 -9.64 -11.27 16.77
N THR A 15 -8.58 -11.01 16.00
CA THR A 15 -8.67 -10.84 14.54
C THR A 15 -9.05 -12.12 13.82
N ALA A 16 -8.57 -13.28 14.26
CA ALA A 16 -8.98 -14.56 13.69
C ALA A 16 -10.47 -14.83 13.89
N LYS A 17 -11.08 -14.29 14.95
CA LYS A 17 -12.52 -14.46 15.23
C LYS A 17 -13.43 -13.54 14.41
N GLN A 18 -13.03 -12.30 14.17
CA GLN A 18 -13.90 -11.30 13.55
C GLN A 18 -13.64 -11.07 12.06
N ASN A 19 -12.46 -11.43 11.54
CA ASN A 19 -12.02 -11.23 10.15
C ASN A 19 -12.41 -9.87 9.53
N ASP A 20 -12.49 -8.82 10.36
CA ASP A 20 -12.98 -7.50 9.95
C ASP A 20 -11.88 -6.74 9.18
N PRO A 21 -12.10 -6.35 7.91
CA PRO A 21 -11.11 -5.62 7.11
C PRO A 21 -10.71 -4.27 7.76
N LYS A 22 -11.68 -3.60 8.40
CA LYS A 22 -11.45 -2.34 9.13
C LYS A 22 -10.50 -2.53 10.31
N LEU A 23 -10.60 -3.67 10.99
CA LEU A 23 -9.73 -3.99 12.10
C LEU A 23 -8.31 -4.25 11.60
N PHE A 24 -8.13 -5.05 10.55
CA PHE A 24 -6.81 -5.27 9.94
C PHE A 24 -6.14 -3.97 9.49
N ARG A 25 -6.91 -3.02 8.95
CA ARG A 25 -6.40 -1.69 8.61
C ARG A 25 -5.90 -0.91 9.84
N TRP A 26 -6.64 -0.95 10.94
CA TRP A 26 -6.22 -0.32 12.19
C TRP A 26 -4.92 -0.92 12.71
N TRP A 27 -4.80 -2.25 12.65
CA TRP A 27 -3.59 -2.96 13.06
C TRP A 27 -2.39 -2.70 12.15
N GLY A 28 -2.60 -2.60 10.83
CA GLY A 28 -1.58 -2.15 9.90
C GLY A 28 -0.96 -0.81 10.35
N ARG A 29 -1.80 0.18 10.67
CA ARG A 29 -1.35 1.49 11.17
C ARG A 29 -0.62 1.41 12.50
N TYR A 30 -1.08 0.54 13.40
CA TYR A 30 -0.42 0.30 14.67
C TYR A 30 1.00 -0.28 14.48
N PHE A 31 1.16 -1.26 13.59
CA PHE A 31 2.47 -1.84 13.28
C PHE A 31 3.39 -0.86 12.56
N GLU A 32 2.85 -0.01 11.66
CA GLU A 32 3.61 1.10 11.04
C GLU A 32 4.17 2.05 12.10
N SER A 33 3.36 2.47 13.07
CA SER A 33 3.80 3.35 14.18
C SER A 33 4.92 2.72 15.03
N ARG A 34 4.95 1.39 15.09
CA ARG A 34 5.99 0.61 15.80
C ARG A 34 7.22 0.31 14.94
N GLY A 35 7.24 0.70 13.67
CA GLY A 35 8.30 0.35 12.72
C GLY A 35 8.30 -1.13 12.28
N LYS A 36 7.23 -1.88 12.58
CA LYS A 36 7.09 -3.29 12.20
C LYS A 36 6.43 -3.41 10.82
N ILE A 37 7.18 -3.09 9.78
CA ILE A 37 6.64 -2.96 8.43
C ILE A 37 6.17 -4.30 7.84
N GLU A 38 6.87 -5.40 8.11
CA GLU A 38 6.48 -6.72 7.62
C GLU A 38 5.14 -7.21 8.19
N ASP A 39 4.93 -7.00 9.50
CA ASP A 39 3.64 -7.29 10.16
C ASP A 39 2.52 -6.39 9.60
N ALA A 40 2.81 -5.12 9.33
CA ALA A 40 1.87 -4.19 8.72
C ALA A 40 1.44 -4.64 7.31
N LEU A 41 2.39 -5.06 6.47
CA LEU A 41 2.12 -5.62 5.14
C LEU A 41 1.24 -6.87 5.23
N GLY A 42 1.48 -7.74 6.22
CA GLY A 42 0.62 -8.91 6.48
C GLY A 42 -0.81 -8.52 6.82
N CYS A 43 -0.99 -7.46 7.62
CA CYS A 43 -2.31 -6.95 7.99
C CYS A 43 -3.05 -6.31 6.81
N TYR A 44 -2.37 -5.44 6.05
CA TYR A 44 -2.99 -4.77 4.90
C TYR A 44 -3.38 -5.75 3.79
N ARG A 45 -2.64 -6.84 3.61
CA ARG A 45 -3.00 -7.93 2.70
C ARG A 45 -4.27 -8.65 3.11
N LYS A 46 -4.47 -8.87 4.41
CA LYS A 46 -5.72 -9.43 4.95
C LYS A 46 -6.88 -8.44 4.87
N ALA A 47 -6.59 -7.14 4.91
CA ALA A 47 -7.57 -6.07 4.78
C ALA A 47 -7.96 -5.78 3.32
N ASP A 48 -7.29 -6.39 2.32
CA ASP A 48 -7.37 -6.03 0.90
C ASP A 48 -7.11 -4.53 0.63
N ASP A 49 -6.29 -3.88 1.48
CA ASP A 49 -5.94 -2.46 1.36
C ASP A 49 -4.70 -2.30 0.47
N ASN A 50 -4.93 -2.46 -0.83
CA ASN A 50 -3.89 -2.43 -1.87
C ASN A 50 -3.20 -1.06 -2.00
N LEU A 51 -3.90 0.03 -1.65
CA LEU A 51 -3.31 1.37 -1.60
C LEU A 51 -2.24 1.46 -0.51
N SER A 52 -2.57 1.02 0.71
CA SER A 52 -1.64 1.08 1.84
C SER A 52 -0.44 0.15 1.62
N LEU A 53 -0.65 -1.03 1.03
CA LEU A 53 0.43 -1.94 0.61
C LEU A 53 1.38 -1.28 -0.39
N CYS A 54 0.85 -0.71 -1.47
CA CYS A 54 1.65 -0.05 -2.49
C CYS A 54 2.49 1.09 -1.87
N ARG A 55 1.86 1.93 -1.03
CA ARG A 55 2.56 3.01 -0.33
C ARG A 55 3.74 2.49 0.52
N LEU A 56 3.50 1.47 1.35
CA LEU A 56 4.53 0.88 2.21
C LEU A 56 5.68 0.26 1.42
N LEU A 57 5.37 -0.44 0.32
CA LEU A 57 6.38 -1.02 -0.56
C LEU A 57 7.23 0.06 -1.24
N CYS A 58 6.61 1.19 -1.64
CA CYS A 58 7.35 2.33 -2.16
C CYS A 58 8.25 2.99 -1.09
N GLU A 59 7.78 3.09 0.16
CA GLU A 59 8.56 3.62 1.30
C GLU A 59 9.73 2.69 1.67
N GLN A 60 9.59 1.38 1.45
CA GLN A 60 10.65 0.38 1.64
C GLN A 60 11.66 0.32 0.48
N ASP A 61 11.58 1.23 -0.48
CA ASP A 61 12.35 1.23 -1.72
C ASP A 61 12.26 -0.12 -2.49
N GLN A 62 11.10 -0.77 -2.43
CA GLN A 62 10.78 -2.01 -3.14
C GLN A 62 9.71 -1.77 -4.22
N PRO A 63 9.99 -0.93 -5.25
CA PRO A 63 9.00 -0.60 -6.27
C PRO A 63 8.59 -1.83 -7.11
N ALA A 64 9.49 -2.81 -7.29
CA ALA A 64 9.17 -4.03 -8.06
C ALA A 64 7.97 -4.80 -7.48
N LYS A 65 7.93 -4.99 -6.16
CA LYS A 65 6.79 -5.65 -5.49
C LYS A 65 5.52 -4.81 -5.56
N ALA A 66 5.65 -3.48 -5.54
CA ALA A 66 4.51 -2.59 -5.68
C ALA A 66 3.92 -2.64 -7.09
N ILE A 67 4.76 -2.82 -8.12
CA ILE A 67 4.34 -3.04 -9.51
C ILE A 67 3.56 -4.34 -9.62
N GLU A 68 4.13 -5.45 -9.14
CA GLU A 68 3.45 -6.77 -9.15
C GLU A 68 2.08 -6.68 -8.47
N LEU A 69 2.02 -6.04 -7.30
CA LEU A 69 0.76 -5.83 -6.59
C LEU A 69 -0.25 -5.01 -7.40
N CYS A 70 0.18 -3.96 -8.11
CA CYS A 70 -0.70 -3.17 -8.97
C CYS A 70 -1.18 -3.97 -10.18
N SER A 71 -0.31 -4.81 -10.77
CA SER A 71 -0.65 -5.68 -11.89
C SER A 71 -1.63 -6.79 -11.49
N ASP A 72 -1.44 -7.40 -10.32
CA ASP A 72 -2.30 -8.47 -9.81
C ASP A 72 -3.67 -7.97 -9.37
N THR A 73 -3.71 -6.83 -8.66
CA THR A 73 -4.96 -6.30 -8.09
C THR A 73 -5.72 -5.39 -9.04
N GLY A 74 -5.03 -4.76 -10.01
CA GLY A 74 -5.61 -3.76 -10.91
C GLY A 74 -6.19 -2.54 -10.19
N ASN A 75 -5.81 -2.30 -8.93
CA ASN A 75 -6.44 -1.28 -8.12
C ASN A 75 -6.02 0.12 -8.59
N LYS A 76 -7.00 0.91 -9.08
CA LYS A 76 -6.78 2.26 -9.59
C LYS A 76 -6.07 3.18 -8.60
N ALA A 77 -6.37 3.06 -7.30
CA ALA A 77 -5.75 3.89 -6.27
C ALA A 77 -4.26 3.53 -6.08
N ALA A 78 -3.93 2.24 -6.13
CA ALA A 78 -2.54 1.78 -6.07
C ALA A 78 -1.76 2.21 -7.32
N CYS A 79 -2.32 2.01 -8.52
CA CYS A 79 -1.72 2.48 -9.77
C CYS A 79 -1.49 4.00 -9.79
N TYR A 80 -2.43 4.78 -9.24
CA TYR A 80 -2.27 6.22 -9.12
C TYR A 80 -1.09 6.59 -8.20
N HIS A 81 -0.93 5.88 -7.08
CA HIS A 81 0.20 6.11 -6.18
C HIS A 81 1.53 5.75 -6.84
N MET A 82 1.59 4.65 -7.60
CA MET A 82 2.77 4.27 -8.39
C MET A 82 3.11 5.31 -9.45
N ALA A 83 2.12 5.83 -10.16
CA ALA A 83 2.33 6.87 -11.16
C ALA A 83 3.00 8.12 -10.56
N ARG A 84 2.54 8.55 -9.38
CA ARG A 84 3.17 9.67 -8.64
C ARG A 84 4.58 9.35 -8.14
N TYR A 85 4.84 8.10 -7.77
CA TYR A 85 6.18 7.67 -7.36
C TYR A 85 7.17 7.76 -8.53
N PHE A 86 6.79 7.28 -9.72
CA PHE A 86 7.60 7.40 -10.93
C PHE A 86 7.75 8.84 -11.41
N GLU A 87 6.70 9.64 -11.32
CA GLU A 87 6.76 11.08 -11.61
C GLU A 87 7.82 11.77 -10.73
N LYS A 88 7.84 11.49 -9.42
CA LYS A 88 8.86 12.04 -8.51
C LYS A 88 10.27 11.54 -8.82
N LYS A 89 10.43 10.31 -9.33
CA LYS A 89 11.72 9.76 -9.79
C LYS A 89 12.15 10.31 -11.16
N GLY A 90 11.29 11.05 -11.85
CA GLY A 90 11.56 11.60 -13.19
C GLY A 90 11.32 10.61 -14.34
N ASP A 91 10.77 9.43 -14.07
CA ASP A 91 10.40 8.46 -15.10
C ASP A 91 8.97 8.71 -15.58
N TYR A 92 8.83 9.72 -16.43
CA TYR A 92 7.53 10.14 -16.95
C TYR A 92 6.88 9.07 -17.85
N LYS A 93 7.67 8.22 -18.52
CA LYS A 93 7.13 7.16 -19.38
C LYS A 93 6.35 6.14 -18.56
N GLN A 94 6.95 5.67 -17.46
CA GLN A 94 6.26 4.76 -16.54
C GLN A 94 5.09 5.47 -15.85
N ALA A 95 5.28 6.71 -15.41
CA ALA A 95 4.21 7.49 -14.76
C ALA A 95 2.96 7.61 -15.65
N ILE A 96 3.11 7.90 -16.94
CA ILE A 96 2.00 7.98 -17.89
C ILE A 96 1.26 6.65 -18.01
N SER A 97 1.99 5.53 -18.14
CA SER A 97 1.38 4.20 -18.24
C SER A 97 0.53 3.87 -17.01
N TYR A 98 1.06 4.11 -15.80
CA TYR A 98 0.31 3.88 -14.57
C TYR A 98 -0.85 4.88 -14.37
N PHE A 99 -0.72 6.14 -14.81
CA PHE A 99 -1.85 7.08 -14.82
C PHE A 99 -2.97 6.64 -15.77
N GLN A 100 -2.63 6.07 -16.93
CA GLN A 100 -3.62 5.48 -17.83
C GLN A 100 -4.33 4.29 -17.17
N GLN A 101 -3.58 3.37 -16.55
CA GLN A 101 -4.15 2.23 -15.81
C GLN A 101 -5.05 2.69 -14.64
N ALA A 102 -4.70 3.79 -13.97
CA ALA A 102 -5.51 4.38 -12.91
C ALA A 102 -6.75 5.15 -13.42
N SER A 103 -7.02 5.19 -14.73
CA SER A 103 -8.04 6.05 -15.36
C SER A 103 -7.84 7.56 -15.10
N ALA A 104 -6.61 7.98 -14.78
CA ALA A 104 -6.24 9.35 -14.44
C ALA A 104 -5.63 10.09 -15.64
N ILE A 105 -6.37 10.14 -16.75
CA ILE A 105 -5.91 10.63 -18.07
C ILE A 105 -5.49 12.12 -18.02
N SER A 106 -6.15 12.94 -17.21
CA SER A 106 -5.79 14.35 -17.02
C SER A 106 -4.36 14.53 -16.52
N ASN A 107 -3.91 13.68 -15.59
CA ASN A 107 -2.54 13.70 -15.07
C ASN A 107 -1.54 13.21 -16.12
N ALA A 108 -1.89 12.18 -16.90
CA ALA A 108 -1.07 11.72 -18.01
C ALA A 108 -0.89 12.82 -19.07
N MET A 109 -1.96 13.52 -19.47
CA MET A 109 -1.87 14.61 -20.45
C MET A 109 -1.00 15.78 -19.96
N ARG A 110 -1.03 16.10 -18.65
CA ARG A 110 -0.13 17.11 -18.08
C ARG A 110 1.32 16.71 -18.28
N LEU A 111 1.66 15.44 -18.02
CA LEU A 111 3.02 14.94 -18.14
C LEU A 111 3.52 14.88 -19.59
N CYS A 112 2.65 14.62 -20.57
CA CYS A 112 3.04 14.64 -21.98
C CYS A 112 3.37 16.04 -22.53
N ARG A 113 3.03 17.12 -21.80
CA ARG A 113 3.27 18.51 -22.21
C ARG A 113 4.55 19.09 -21.61
N VAL A 114 5.18 18.37 -20.67
CA VAL A 114 6.46 18.74 -20.05
C VAL A 114 7.60 18.22 -20.91
#